data_AF-A0A3M7QIE0-F1
#
_entry.id   AF-A0A3M7QIE0-F1
#
_cell.length_a   1.000
_cell.length_b   1.000
_cell.length_c   1.000
_cell.angle_alpha   90.00
_cell.angle_beta   90.00
_cell.angle_gamma   90.00
#
_symmetry.space_group_name_H-M   'P 1'
#
loop_
_entity.id
_entity.type
_entity.pdbx_description
1 polymer ?
#
loop_
_entity_poly.entity_id
_entity_poly.type
_entity_poly.pdbx_seq_one_letter_code
_entity_poly.pdbx_strand_id
1 'polypeptide(L)'
;MSMSSIQVQVSDNVDGCCAMFNNCSSVLESTYKEHFYSKLKLGYPSTSDLTQAIRSRFQNPEQIQKQKIYFLVTLNNVDQSIEFISTVQKTFEEYTSKLFDQESQSSREKLTSCLNDLATVGSRFKTLLDYGFDQLTSNELEPKIKQWCGVYSSINHKITEEEYNLNETDDPFVQNFVKNLDLLISGFKDSLSEKNRETLTSLIASKTAILFEKNIFKCSFSKYGGLQLDKEIRQLINYLTSQTTWSTREKFSRLTQISILLGLENLMELFEYWNSPLAITWRLTPNEIRQVLLLREDFKAEEVRNLKL
;
A
#
# COMPACT_ATOMS: atom_id res chain seq x y z
N MET A 1 -5.86 27.00 18.49
CA MET A 1 -6.31 28.17 17.72
C MET A 1 -7.82 28.22 17.85
N SER A 2 -8.34 29.15 18.63
CA SER A 2 -9.78 29.40 18.76
C SER A 2 -10.31 30.00 17.46
N MET A 3 -11.54 29.66 17.06
CA MET A 3 -12.23 30.20 15.87
C MET A 3 -12.23 31.74 15.76
N SER A 4 -11.97 32.44 16.87
CA SER A 4 -11.83 33.90 16.92
C SER A 4 -10.68 34.46 16.08
N SER A 5 -9.64 33.68 15.75
CA SER A 5 -8.51 34.16 14.95
C SER A 5 -8.76 34.13 13.43
N ILE A 6 -9.80 33.42 12.96
CA ILE A 6 -10.21 33.37 11.54
C ILE A 6 -11.31 34.42 11.24
N GLN A 7 -11.88 35.08 12.25
CA GLN A 7 -12.72 36.27 12.07
C GLN A 7 -11.93 37.51 11.56
N VAL A 8 -10.64 37.36 11.26
CA VAL A 8 -9.82 38.44 10.71
C VAL A 8 -10.12 38.59 9.21
N GLN A 9 -10.89 39.63 8.90
CA GLN A 9 -10.97 40.29 7.59
C GLN A 9 -11.60 39.53 6.42
N VAL A 10 -12.65 38.76 6.66
CA VAL A 10 -13.67 38.67 5.60
C VAL A 10 -14.40 40.01 5.61
N SER A 11 -14.05 40.91 4.69
CA SER A 11 -15.02 41.93 4.29
C SER A 11 -16.29 41.20 3.90
N ASP A 12 -17.49 41.73 4.18
CA ASP A 12 -18.76 41.25 3.59
C ASP A 12 -18.81 41.45 2.05
N ASN A 13 -17.65 41.47 1.40
CA ASN A 13 -17.41 41.60 -0.01
C ASN A 13 -16.74 40.32 -0.53
N VAL A 14 -17.41 39.74 -1.53
CA VAL A 14 -17.01 38.58 -2.31
C VAL A 14 -15.56 38.68 -2.83
N ASP A 15 -15.14 39.86 -3.29
CA ASP A 15 -13.80 40.04 -3.86
C ASP A 15 -12.71 39.89 -2.79
N GLY A 16 -12.99 40.28 -1.53
CA GLY A 16 -12.06 40.10 -0.41
C GLY A 16 -11.86 38.62 -0.06
N CYS A 17 -12.95 37.85 -0.01
CA CYS A 17 -12.90 36.40 0.16
C CYS A 17 -12.07 35.72 -0.96
N CYS A 18 -12.36 36.06 -2.21
CA CYS A 18 -11.63 35.51 -3.37
C CYS A 18 -10.13 35.84 -3.30
N ALA A 19 -9.78 37.09 -2.98
CA ALA A 19 -8.39 37.50 -2.83
C ALA A 19 -7.67 36.71 -1.73
N MET A 20 -8.33 36.49 -0.59
CA MET A 20 -7.81 35.69 0.51
C MET A 20 -7.57 34.23 0.08
N PHE A 21 -8.57 33.57 -0.54
CA PHE A 21 -8.42 32.18 -0.98
C PHE A 21 -7.32 32.01 -2.03
N ASN A 22 -7.26 32.90 -3.00
CA ASN A 22 -6.22 32.86 -4.03
C ASN A 22 -4.82 33.03 -3.41
N ASN A 23 -4.68 33.93 -2.42
CA ASN A 23 -3.43 34.10 -1.69
C ASN A 23 -3.08 32.83 -0.89
N CYS A 24 -4.02 32.28 -0.12
CA CYS A 24 -3.83 31.03 0.63
C CYS A 24 -3.39 29.88 -0.29
N SER A 25 -4.09 29.67 -1.40
CA SER A 25 -3.75 28.66 -2.41
C SER A 25 -2.33 28.88 -2.96
N SER A 26 -1.98 30.12 -3.28
CA SER A 26 -0.64 30.48 -3.77
C SER A 26 0.46 30.18 -2.74
N VAL A 27 0.28 30.53 -1.47
CA VAL A 27 1.27 30.27 -0.40
C VAL A 27 1.42 28.78 -0.12
N LEU A 28 0.30 28.05 -0.01
CA LEU A 28 0.31 26.60 0.20
C LEU A 28 1.06 25.89 -0.92
N GLU A 29 0.86 26.32 -2.16
CA GLU A 29 1.48 25.70 -3.31
C GLU A 29 2.96 26.08 -3.50
N SER A 30 3.27 27.37 -3.52
CA SER A 30 4.59 27.86 -3.90
C SER A 30 5.62 27.71 -2.78
N THR A 31 5.19 27.77 -1.52
CA THR A 31 6.08 27.79 -0.36
C THR A 31 5.99 26.51 0.43
N TYR A 32 4.78 26.13 0.83
CA TYR A 32 4.61 25.04 1.79
C TYR A 32 4.80 23.65 1.17
N LYS A 33 4.18 23.41 0.00
CA LYS A 33 4.37 22.19 -0.79
C LYS A 33 5.83 22.02 -1.20
N GLU A 34 6.48 23.08 -1.69
CA GLU A 34 7.89 23.04 -2.10
C GLU A 34 8.84 22.72 -0.93
N HIS A 35 8.56 23.24 0.27
CA HIS A 35 9.31 22.87 1.46
C HIS A 35 9.21 21.36 1.76
N PHE A 36 8.00 20.79 1.73
CA PHE A 36 7.82 19.36 1.94
C PHE A 36 8.45 18.53 0.83
N TYR A 37 8.26 18.93 -0.43
CA TYR A 37 8.90 18.28 -1.57
C TYR A 37 10.42 18.29 -1.45
N SER A 38 11.01 19.40 -1.00
CA SER A 38 12.46 19.51 -0.81
C SER A 38 13.02 18.51 0.21
N LYS A 39 12.20 18.08 1.18
CA LYS A 39 12.55 17.06 2.17
C LYS A 39 12.32 15.65 1.65
N LEU A 40 11.17 15.41 0.99
CA LEU A 40 10.82 14.09 0.46
C LEU A 40 11.71 13.69 -0.73
N LYS A 41 12.16 14.64 -1.55
CA LYS A 41 13.06 14.37 -2.68
C LYS A 41 14.45 13.89 -2.26
N LEU A 42 14.85 14.09 -1.00
CA LEU A 42 16.09 13.52 -0.44
C LEU A 42 15.97 11.99 -0.29
N GLY A 43 14.76 11.46 -0.30
CA GLY A 43 14.46 10.04 -0.20
C GLY A 43 14.59 9.49 1.22
N TYR A 44 13.94 8.35 1.46
CA TYR A 44 14.14 7.60 2.70
C TYR A 44 15.50 6.87 2.67
N PRO A 45 16.37 7.04 3.68
CA PRO A 45 17.63 6.31 3.75
C PRO A 45 17.44 4.78 3.85
N SER A 46 17.71 4.08 2.76
CA SER A 46 17.67 2.61 2.70
C SER A 46 18.64 1.96 3.70
N THR A 47 18.19 0.88 4.34
CA THR A 47 19.00 -0.02 5.17
C THR A 47 19.47 -1.27 4.44
N SER A 48 19.32 -1.34 3.11
CA SER A 48 19.94 -2.43 2.36
C SER A 48 21.45 -2.46 2.60
N ASP A 49 22.02 -3.63 2.86
CA ASP A 49 23.40 -3.80 3.33
C ASP A 49 24.42 -3.07 2.43
N LEU A 50 24.24 -3.13 1.10
CA LEU A 50 25.11 -2.46 0.15
C LEU A 50 24.99 -0.92 0.23
N THR A 51 23.76 -0.41 0.30
CA THR A 51 23.52 1.05 0.37
C THR A 51 23.96 1.62 1.71
N GLN A 52 23.75 0.87 2.80
CA GLN A 52 24.20 1.23 4.13
C GLN A 52 25.73 1.16 4.25
N ALA A 53 26.39 0.17 3.64
CA ALA A 53 27.85 0.09 3.59
C ALA A 53 28.49 1.25 2.82
N ILE A 54 27.84 1.73 1.75
CA ILE A 54 28.31 2.91 1.02
C ILE A 54 28.05 4.18 1.85
N ARG A 55 26.85 4.36 2.40
CA ARG A 55 26.51 5.56 3.19
C ARG A 55 27.31 5.68 4.47
N SER A 56 27.56 4.60 5.19
CA SER A 56 28.36 4.59 6.42
C SER A 56 29.81 5.04 6.21
N ARG A 57 30.34 4.99 4.97
CA ARG A 57 31.66 5.56 4.64
C ARG A 57 31.65 7.09 4.52
N PHE A 58 30.49 7.71 4.31
CA PHE A 58 30.35 9.14 4.03
C PHE A 58 29.44 9.89 5.01
N GLN A 59 28.64 9.19 5.84
CA GLN A 59 27.66 9.76 6.76
C GLN A 59 27.70 9.03 8.11
N ASN A 60 27.63 9.81 9.19
CA ASN A 60 27.55 9.27 10.55
C ASN A 60 26.16 8.60 10.77
N PRO A 61 26.08 7.41 11.40
CA PRO A 61 24.81 6.75 11.77
C PRO A 61 23.73 7.66 12.37
N GLU A 62 24.11 8.61 13.21
CA GLU A 62 23.16 9.55 13.84
C GLU A 62 22.47 10.45 12.80
N GLN A 63 23.21 10.90 11.78
CA GLN A 63 22.67 11.72 10.69
C GLN A 63 21.67 10.93 9.84
N ILE A 64 21.95 9.65 9.58
CA ILE A 64 21.05 8.76 8.84
C ILE A 64 19.75 8.57 9.62
N GLN A 65 19.83 8.32 10.92
CA GLN A 65 18.66 8.17 11.77
C GLN A 65 17.81 9.45 11.80
N LYS A 66 18.46 10.61 11.91
CA LYS A 66 17.79 11.92 11.88
C LYS A 66 17.08 12.16 10.54
N GLN A 67 17.69 11.79 9.42
CA GLN A 67 17.07 11.89 8.10
C GLN A 67 15.83 11.01 7.97
N LYS A 68 15.87 9.75 8.47
CA LYS A 68 14.70 8.87 8.50
C LYS A 68 13.54 9.46 9.28
N ILE A 69 13.82 9.94 10.50
CA ILE A 69 12.79 10.57 11.35
C ILE A 69 12.19 11.78 10.64
N TYR A 70 13.01 12.67 10.07
CA TYR A 70 12.50 13.83 9.35
C TYR A 70 11.66 13.47 8.13
N PHE A 71 12.01 12.41 7.41
CA PHE A 71 11.23 11.93 6.28
C PHE A 71 9.83 11.49 6.75
N LEU A 72 9.75 10.65 7.80
CA LEU A 72 8.48 10.14 8.33
C LEU A 72 7.61 11.24 8.94
N VAL A 73 8.22 12.16 9.71
CA VAL A 73 7.52 13.35 10.23
C VAL A 73 7.00 14.21 9.10
N THR A 74 7.74 14.33 7.99
CA THR A 74 7.28 15.07 6.82
C THR A 74 6.05 14.42 6.20
N LEU A 75 5.98 13.09 6.08
CA LEU A 75 4.77 12.40 5.60
C LEU A 75 3.55 12.71 6.48
N ASN A 76 3.70 12.63 7.81
CA ASN A 76 2.62 12.97 8.74
C ASN A 76 2.16 14.42 8.57
N ASN A 77 3.09 15.36 8.42
CA ASN A 77 2.76 16.76 8.26
C ASN A 77 2.07 17.05 6.93
N VAL A 78 2.48 16.39 5.84
CA VAL A 78 1.80 16.51 4.54
C VAL A 78 0.38 15.96 4.64
N ASP A 79 0.19 14.77 5.22
CA ASP A 79 -1.14 14.18 5.41
C ASP A 79 -2.06 15.05 6.26
N GLN A 80 -1.55 15.56 7.40
CA GLN A 80 -2.29 16.48 8.25
C GLN A 80 -2.65 17.79 7.52
N SER A 81 -1.76 18.26 6.63
CA SER A 81 -2.02 19.47 5.82
C SER A 81 -3.16 19.23 4.83
N ILE A 82 -3.28 18.04 4.24
CA ILE A 82 -4.39 17.67 3.36
C ILE A 82 -5.71 17.75 4.13
N GLU A 83 -5.74 17.23 5.35
CA GLU A 83 -6.93 17.28 6.21
C GLU A 83 -7.31 18.72 6.56
N PHE A 84 -6.34 19.55 6.95
CA PHE A 84 -6.60 20.96 7.23
C PHE A 84 -7.11 21.73 6.01
N ILE A 85 -6.53 21.50 4.83
CA ILE A 85 -7.00 22.13 3.59
C ILE A 85 -8.46 21.73 3.33
N SER A 86 -8.81 20.45 3.48
CA SER A 86 -10.18 19.97 3.30
C SER A 86 -11.15 20.54 4.32
N THR A 87 -10.75 20.63 5.60
CA THR A 87 -11.58 21.25 6.65
C THR A 87 -11.81 22.72 6.39
N VAL A 88 -10.75 23.47 6.02
CA VAL A 88 -10.85 24.89 5.67
C VAL A 88 -11.80 25.07 4.49
N GLN A 89 -11.63 24.30 3.42
CA GLN A 89 -12.49 24.35 2.25
C GLN A 89 -13.96 24.16 2.64
N LYS A 90 -14.32 23.06 3.33
CA LYS A 90 -15.71 22.79 3.74
C LYS A 90 -16.28 23.87 4.65
N THR A 91 -15.48 24.34 5.62
CA THR A 91 -15.91 25.39 6.55
C THR A 91 -16.27 26.68 5.80
N PHE A 92 -15.44 27.04 4.80
CA PHE A 92 -15.68 28.23 4.01
C PHE A 92 -16.78 28.04 2.96
N GLU A 93 -16.96 26.86 2.38
CA GLU A 93 -18.11 26.54 1.52
C GLU A 93 -19.42 26.75 2.28
N GLU A 94 -19.52 26.25 3.51
CA GLU A 94 -20.70 26.45 4.37
C GLU A 94 -20.90 27.91 4.77
N TYR A 95 -19.82 28.62 5.11
CA TYR A 95 -19.88 30.01 5.53
C TYR A 95 -20.27 30.94 4.37
N THR A 96 -19.63 30.77 3.21
CA THR A 96 -19.89 31.59 2.02
C THR A 96 -21.28 31.35 1.45
N SER A 97 -21.79 30.11 1.49
CA SER A 97 -23.18 29.82 1.12
C SER A 97 -24.13 30.64 1.98
N LYS A 98 -24.01 30.59 3.31
CA LYS A 98 -24.91 31.32 4.23
C LYS A 98 -24.80 32.85 4.13
N LEU A 99 -23.58 33.37 3.97
CA LEU A 99 -23.35 34.82 4.00
C LEU A 99 -23.72 35.50 2.67
N PHE A 100 -23.55 34.79 1.56
CA PHE A 100 -23.77 35.32 0.21
C PHE A 100 -24.97 34.68 -0.50
N ASP A 101 -25.94 34.14 0.25
CA ASP A 101 -27.13 33.49 -0.31
C ASP A 101 -27.96 34.42 -1.21
N GLN A 102 -27.93 35.74 -0.93
CA GLN A 102 -28.65 36.77 -1.68
C GLN A 102 -27.79 37.47 -2.75
N GLU A 103 -26.52 37.10 -2.89
CA GLU A 103 -25.63 37.69 -3.89
C GLU A 103 -25.96 37.27 -5.32
N SER A 104 -25.40 37.99 -6.29
CA SER A 104 -25.54 37.64 -7.70
C SER A 104 -24.98 36.24 -7.99
N GLN A 105 -25.57 35.56 -8.98
CA GLN A 105 -25.08 34.25 -9.43
C GLN A 105 -23.59 34.28 -9.79
N SER A 106 -23.13 35.34 -10.46
CA SER A 106 -21.72 35.52 -10.83
C SER A 106 -20.80 35.63 -9.61
N SER A 107 -21.23 36.32 -8.55
CA SER A 107 -20.48 36.41 -7.28
C SER A 107 -20.30 35.04 -6.63
N ARG A 108 -21.36 34.22 -6.61
CA ARG A 108 -21.34 32.86 -6.03
C ARG A 108 -20.47 31.90 -6.82
N GLU A 109 -20.48 32.02 -8.16
CA GLU A 109 -19.62 31.22 -9.04
C GLU A 109 -18.13 31.54 -8.84
N LYS A 110 -17.78 32.82 -8.66
CA LYS A 110 -16.40 33.23 -8.34
C LYS A 110 -15.90 32.59 -7.04
N LEU A 111 -16.70 32.65 -5.96
CA LEU A 111 -16.34 32.04 -4.68
C LEU A 111 -16.16 30.53 -4.81
N THR A 112 -17.09 29.87 -5.49
CA THR A 112 -17.01 28.44 -5.78
C THR A 112 -15.72 28.10 -6.54
N SER A 113 -15.32 28.91 -7.53
CA SER A 113 -14.07 28.73 -8.26
C SER A 113 -12.84 28.79 -7.34
N CYS A 114 -12.76 29.82 -6.48
CA CYS A 114 -11.64 29.96 -5.55
C CYS A 114 -11.56 28.80 -4.54
N LEU A 115 -12.70 28.28 -4.09
CA LEU A 115 -12.76 27.12 -3.20
C LEU A 115 -12.34 25.83 -3.92
N ASN A 116 -12.71 25.67 -5.19
CA ASN A 116 -12.24 24.58 -6.04
C ASN A 116 -10.73 24.64 -6.31
N ASP A 117 -10.14 25.84 -6.41
CA ASP A 117 -8.69 26.00 -6.51
C ASP A 117 -8.00 25.50 -5.22
N LEU A 118 -8.57 25.78 -4.05
CA LEU A 118 -8.07 25.26 -2.78
C LEU A 118 -8.19 23.72 -2.70
N ALA A 119 -9.28 23.15 -3.21
CA ALA A 119 -9.43 21.69 -3.34
C ALA A 119 -8.34 21.07 -4.23
N THR A 120 -8.01 21.78 -5.32
CA THR A 120 -6.93 21.39 -6.24
C THR A 120 -5.56 21.46 -5.57
N VAL A 121 -5.32 22.42 -4.66
CA VAL A 121 -4.11 22.41 -3.83
C VAL A 121 -4.08 21.16 -2.94
N GLY A 122 -5.21 20.79 -2.31
CA GLY A 122 -5.32 19.56 -1.53
C GLY A 122 -4.94 18.30 -2.32
N SER A 123 -5.42 18.18 -3.57
CA SER A 123 -5.07 17.04 -4.43
C SER A 123 -3.57 17.01 -4.80
N ARG A 124 -2.93 18.17 -5.00
CA ARG A 124 -1.48 18.27 -5.22
C ARG A 124 -0.67 17.83 -4.00
N PHE A 125 -1.13 18.16 -2.78
CA PHE A 125 -0.53 17.62 -1.54
C PHE A 125 -0.72 16.11 -1.43
N LYS A 126 -1.86 15.57 -1.87
CA LYS A 126 -2.07 14.11 -1.93
C LYS A 126 -1.07 13.43 -2.87
N THR A 127 -0.86 13.98 -4.07
CA THR A 127 0.18 13.48 -4.99
C THR A 127 1.57 13.54 -4.38
N LEU A 128 1.88 14.59 -3.61
CA LEU A 128 3.16 14.69 -2.89
C LEU A 128 3.30 13.63 -1.79
N LEU A 129 2.22 13.35 -1.06
CA LEU A 129 2.19 12.29 -0.05
C LEU A 129 2.43 10.92 -0.70
N ASP A 130 1.76 10.65 -1.82
CA ASP A 130 1.92 9.41 -2.59
C ASP A 130 3.35 9.25 -3.10
N TYR A 131 3.95 10.32 -3.64
CA TYR A 131 5.37 10.33 -4.00
C TYR A 131 6.29 9.98 -2.81
N GLY A 132 6.00 10.51 -1.62
CA GLY A 132 6.75 10.19 -0.41
C GLY A 132 6.65 8.71 -0.02
N PHE A 133 5.45 8.13 -0.09
CA PHE A 133 5.25 6.70 0.16
C PHE A 133 5.88 5.81 -0.91
N ASP A 134 5.88 6.23 -2.17
CA ASP A 134 6.57 5.53 -3.26
C ASP A 134 8.08 5.49 -3.00
N GLN A 135 8.68 6.62 -2.61
CA GLN A 135 10.10 6.68 -2.22
C GLN A 135 10.42 5.76 -1.04
N LEU A 136 9.58 5.74 0.00
CA LEU A 136 9.75 4.83 1.14
C LEU A 136 9.66 3.37 0.69
N THR A 137 8.68 3.06 -0.16
CA THR A 137 8.42 1.71 -0.64
C THR A 137 9.58 1.20 -1.50
N SER A 138 10.02 1.97 -2.49
CA SER A 138 11.10 1.57 -3.39
C SER A 138 12.46 1.45 -2.70
N ASN A 139 12.75 2.31 -1.72
CA ASN A 139 14.07 2.35 -1.09
C ASN A 139 14.21 1.41 0.11
N GLU A 140 13.12 1.12 0.84
CA GLU A 140 13.20 0.40 2.11
C GLU A 140 12.33 -0.86 2.13
N LEU A 141 11.06 -0.77 1.72
CA LEU A 141 10.12 -1.88 1.85
C LEU A 141 10.35 -2.97 0.79
N GLU A 142 10.35 -2.57 -0.49
CA GLU A 142 10.45 -3.49 -1.62
C GLU A 142 11.74 -4.32 -1.63
N PRO A 143 12.95 -3.75 -1.39
CA PRO A 143 14.18 -4.53 -1.34
C PRO A 143 14.16 -5.62 -0.26
N LYS A 144 13.66 -5.30 0.94
CA LYS A 144 13.57 -6.23 2.07
C LYS A 144 12.55 -7.34 1.80
N ILE A 145 11.33 -6.97 1.38
CA ILE A 145 10.28 -7.93 1.04
C ILE A 145 10.77 -8.84 -0.09
N LYS A 146 11.44 -8.30 -1.11
CA LYS A 146 11.99 -9.07 -2.22
C LYS A 146 13.03 -10.08 -1.75
N GLN A 147 13.92 -9.69 -0.84
CA GLN A 147 14.90 -10.59 -0.24
C GLN A 147 14.23 -11.73 0.50
N TRP A 148 13.25 -11.43 1.36
CA TRP A 148 12.57 -12.44 2.16
C TRP A 148 11.70 -13.38 1.33
N CYS A 149 10.94 -12.86 0.36
CA CYS A 149 10.21 -13.69 -0.60
C CYS A 149 11.14 -14.53 -1.46
N GLY A 150 12.36 -14.07 -1.73
CA GLY A 150 13.35 -14.79 -2.52
C GLY A 150 13.78 -16.12 -1.90
N VAL A 151 13.74 -16.24 -0.56
CA VAL A 151 14.03 -17.48 0.16
C VAL A 151 13.07 -18.61 -0.26
N TYR A 152 11.83 -18.27 -0.57
CA TYR A 152 10.78 -19.23 -0.92
C TYR A 152 11.15 -20.13 -2.11
N SER A 153 11.83 -19.56 -3.11
CA SER A 153 12.23 -20.29 -4.31
C SER A 153 13.35 -21.31 -4.06
N SER A 154 13.99 -21.28 -2.89
CA SER A 154 15.02 -22.24 -2.49
C SER A 154 14.47 -23.38 -1.62
N ILE A 155 13.19 -23.34 -1.26
CA ILE A 155 12.54 -24.34 -0.43
C ILE A 155 11.99 -25.46 -1.31
N ASN A 156 12.06 -26.70 -0.83
CA ASN A 156 11.44 -27.84 -1.51
C ASN A 156 9.92 -27.80 -1.32
N HIS A 157 9.18 -27.67 -2.43
CA HIS A 157 7.71 -27.72 -2.44
C HIS A 157 7.17 -29.04 -3.01
N LYS A 158 8.06 -29.98 -3.35
CA LYS A 158 7.74 -31.35 -3.76
C LYS A 158 7.81 -32.24 -2.54
N ILE A 159 6.88 -32.04 -1.63
CA ILE A 159 6.86 -32.69 -0.33
C ILE A 159 5.83 -33.81 -0.28
N THR A 160 6.14 -34.79 0.57
CA THR A 160 5.26 -35.89 0.96
C THR A 160 4.30 -35.46 2.08
N GLU A 161 3.35 -36.33 2.42
CA GLU A 161 2.47 -36.12 3.58
C GLU A 161 3.25 -36.07 4.90
N GLU A 162 4.27 -36.93 5.04
CA GLU A 162 5.12 -36.97 6.23
C GLU A 162 5.87 -35.65 6.42
N GLU A 163 6.48 -35.12 5.35
CA GLU A 163 7.15 -33.80 5.38
C GLU A 163 6.15 -32.65 5.62
N TYR A 164 4.95 -32.71 5.04
CA TYR A 164 3.89 -31.73 5.33
C TYR A 164 3.52 -31.70 6.82
N ASN A 165 3.41 -32.87 7.45
CA ASN A 165 3.15 -32.97 8.89
C ASN A 165 4.33 -32.46 9.73
N LEU A 166 5.58 -32.70 9.31
CA LEU A 166 6.77 -32.16 9.99
C LEU A 166 6.80 -30.63 9.96
N ASN A 167 6.42 -30.02 8.82
CA ASN A 167 6.34 -28.57 8.65
C ASN A 167 5.31 -27.89 9.57
N GLU A 168 4.39 -28.64 10.21
CA GLU A 168 3.52 -28.06 11.24
C GLU A 168 4.27 -27.65 12.49
N THR A 169 5.38 -28.34 12.77
CA THR A 169 6.23 -28.09 13.94
C THR A 169 7.49 -27.28 13.61
N ASP A 170 8.06 -27.48 12.43
CA ASP A 170 9.26 -26.78 11.96
C ASP A 170 8.98 -26.13 10.60
N ASP A 171 8.35 -24.95 10.65
CA ASP A 171 7.97 -24.22 9.45
C ASP A 171 9.20 -23.65 8.72
N PRO A 172 9.42 -23.99 7.43
CA PRO A 172 10.62 -23.61 6.71
C PRO A 172 10.60 -22.15 6.21
N PHE A 173 9.46 -21.43 6.31
CA PHE A 173 9.28 -20.17 5.61
C PHE A 173 8.43 -19.12 6.34
N VAL A 174 7.11 -19.33 6.41
CA VAL A 174 6.14 -18.26 6.68
C VAL A 174 6.30 -17.68 8.08
N GLN A 175 6.71 -18.48 9.07
CA GLN A 175 6.93 -18.01 10.44
C GLN A 175 8.06 -16.97 10.48
N ASN A 176 9.20 -17.29 9.84
CA ASN A 176 10.32 -16.35 9.74
C ASN A 176 9.97 -15.15 8.85
N PHE A 177 9.20 -15.37 7.78
CA PHE A 177 8.75 -14.28 6.91
C PHE A 177 7.84 -13.29 7.65
N VAL A 178 6.85 -13.79 8.39
CA VAL A 178 5.96 -13.01 9.25
C VAL A 178 6.75 -12.24 10.31
N LYS A 179 7.72 -12.89 10.97
CA LYS A 179 8.60 -12.23 11.94
C LYS A 179 9.37 -11.05 11.32
N ASN A 180 9.87 -11.21 10.10
CA ASN A 180 10.58 -10.14 9.40
C ASN A 180 9.65 -8.97 9.03
N LEU A 181 8.43 -9.27 8.58
CA LEU A 181 7.40 -8.25 8.34
C LEU A 181 7.02 -7.52 9.63
N ASP A 182 6.97 -8.22 10.75
CA ASP A 182 6.66 -7.64 12.06
C ASP A 182 7.70 -6.66 12.56
N LEU A 183 8.97 -7.04 12.45
CA LEU A 183 10.07 -6.14 12.73
C LEU A 183 10.06 -4.92 11.82
N LEU A 184 9.71 -5.09 10.54
CA LEU A 184 9.60 -3.98 9.59
C LEU A 184 8.48 -3.01 9.98
N ILE A 185 7.26 -3.52 10.18
CA ILE A 185 6.08 -2.71 10.50
C ILE A 185 6.26 -2.00 11.84
N SER A 186 6.75 -2.72 12.86
CA SER A 186 7.00 -2.18 14.19
C SER A 186 8.04 -1.05 14.18
N GLY A 187 9.02 -1.12 13.27
CA GLY A 187 10.04 -0.07 13.10
C GLY A 187 9.49 1.31 12.71
N PHE A 188 8.26 1.41 12.21
CA PHE A 188 7.62 2.68 11.84
C PHE A 188 6.54 3.13 12.83
N LYS A 189 6.19 2.30 13.82
CA LYS A 189 5.01 2.49 14.68
C LYS A 189 5.02 3.81 15.43
N ASP A 190 6.17 4.22 15.97
CA ASP A 190 6.28 5.42 16.81
C ASP A 190 6.52 6.71 16.00
N SER A 191 6.78 6.58 14.69
CA SER A 191 7.14 7.71 13.82
C SER A 191 6.04 8.14 12.85
N LEU A 192 5.02 7.31 12.64
CA LEU A 192 3.91 7.59 11.74
C LEU A 192 2.60 7.77 12.51
N SER A 193 1.73 8.65 11.99
CA SER A 193 0.34 8.75 12.45
C SER A 193 -0.40 7.42 12.21
N GLU A 194 -1.52 7.21 12.90
CA GLU A 194 -2.34 6.00 12.73
C GLU A 194 -2.74 5.77 11.26
N LYS A 195 -3.26 6.81 10.60
CA LYS A 195 -3.64 6.78 9.18
C LYS A 195 -2.47 6.46 8.24
N ASN A 196 -1.29 7.03 8.51
CA ASN A 196 -0.10 6.73 7.72
C ASN A 196 0.47 5.34 8.00
N ARG A 197 0.30 4.80 9.22
CA ARG A 197 0.60 3.39 9.54
C ARG A 197 -0.31 2.44 8.76
N GLU A 198 -1.61 2.72 8.68
CA GLU A 198 -2.54 1.91 7.88
C GLU A 198 -2.17 1.91 6.39
N THR A 199 -1.81 3.09 5.87
CA THR A 199 -1.31 3.24 4.49
C THR A 199 -0.04 2.42 4.28
N LEU A 200 0.93 2.49 5.21
CA LEU A 200 2.16 1.70 5.18
C LEU A 200 1.88 0.19 5.18
N THR A 201 1.03 -0.30 6.10
CA THR A 201 0.66 -1.72 6.18
C THR A 201 -0.02 -2.19 4.89
N SER A 202 -0.89 -1.35 4.31
CA SER A 202 -1.54 -1.62 3.02
C SER A 202 -0.52 -1.75 1.87
N LEU A 203 0.51 -0.90 1.83
CA LEU A 203 1.59 -0.95 0.85
C LEU A 203 2.45 -2.21 1.03
N ILE A 204 2.82 -2.55 2.27
CA ILE A 204 3.55 -3.78 2.60
C ILE A 204 2.76 -5.00 2.15
N ALA A 205 1.47 -5.08 2.48
CA ALA A 205 0.60 -6.17 2.06
C ALA A 205 0.56 -6.32 0.53
N SER A 206 0.43 -5.21 -0.19
CA SER A 206 0.39 -5.20 -1.67
C SER A 206 1.70 -5.70 -2.28
N LYS A 207 2.84 -5.19 -1.77
CA LYS A 207 4.17 -5.57 -2.26
C LYS A 207 4.50 -7.02 -1.92
N THR A 208 4.14 -7.48 -0.73
CA THR A 208 4.24 -8.87 -0.31
C THR A 208 3.46 -9.78 -1.24
N ALA A 209 2.20 -9.46 -1.56
CA ALA A 209 1.40 -10.29 -2.46
C ALA A 209 2.04 -10.41 -3.86
N ILE A 210 2.45 -9.29 -4.45
CA ILE A 210 3.06 -9.24 -5.78
C ILE A 210 4.40 -10.01 -5.82
N LEU A 211 5.26 -9.80 -4.82
CA LEU A 211 6.59 -10.41 -4.80
C LEU A 211 6.54 -11.89 -4.42
N PHE A 212 5.60 -12.29 -3.57
CA PHE A 212 5.42 -13.68 -3.23
C PHE A 212 4.88 -14.47 -4.42
N GLU A 213 3.88 -13.93 -5.13
CA GLU A 213 3.36 -14.51 -6.38
C GLU A 213 4.51 -14.76 -7.38
N LYS A 214 5.36 -13.77 -7.61
CA LYS A 214 6.53 -13.91 -8.50
C LYS A 214 7.50 -15.03 -8.10
N ASN A 215 7.63 -15.35 -6.81
CA ASN A 215 8.53 -16.41 -6.35
C ASN A 215 7.84 -17.79 -6.39
N ILE A 216 6.52 -17.86 -6.23
CA ILE A 216 5.74 -19.09 -6.44
C ILE A 216 5.89 -19.59 -7.88
N PHE A 217 5.83 -18.70 -8.87
CA PHE A 217 6.01 -19.06 -10.29
C PHE A 217 7.41 -19.57 -10.67
N LYS A 218 8.37 -19.55 -9.74
CA LYS A 218 9.71 -20.15 -9.93
C LYS A 218 9.82 -21.55 -9.33
N CYS A 219 8.78 -22.02 -8.65
CA CYS A 219 8.77 -23.27 -7.92
C CYS A 219 8.06 -24.38 -8.72
N SER A 220 8.14 -25.60 -8.20
CA SER A 220 7.32 -26.73 -8.65
C SER A 220 6.76 -27.44 -7.43
N PHE A 221 5.51 -27.89 -7.52
CA PHE A 221 4.71 -28.32 -6.38
C PHE A 221 4.25 -29.77 -6.53
N SER A 222 4.20 -30.48 -5.41
CA SER A 222 3.30 -31.64 -5.22
C SER A 222 1.93 -31.16 -4.73
N LYS A 223 0.95 -32.06 -4.60
CA LYS A 223 -0.35 -31.75 -3.93
C LYS A 223 -0.13 -31.20 -2.52
N TYR A 224 0.69 -31.87 -1.71
CA TYR A 224 0.97 -31.44 -0.34
C TYR A 224 1.76 -30.13 -0.29
N GLY A 225 2.61 -29.85 -1.29
CA GLY A 225 3.23 -28.54 -1.47
C GLY A 225 2.20 -27.43 -1.73
N GLY A 226 1.16 -27.71 -2.52
CA GLY A 226 0.04 -26.79 -2.72
C GLY A 226 -0.75 -26.52 -1.44
N LEU A 227 -1.01 -27.56 -0.64
CA LEU A 227 -1.67 -27.44 0.67
C LEU A 227 -0.82 -26.65 1.68
N GLN A 228 0.50 -26.86 1.68
CA GLN A 228 1.43 -26.07 2.49
C GLN A 228 1.37 -24.58 2.11
N LEU A 229 1.44 -24.27 0.82
CA LEU A 229 1.32 -22.89 0.33
C LEU A 229 0.00 -22.24 0.76
N ASP A 230 -1.12 -22.97 0.71
CA ASP A 230 -2.41 -22.46 1.20
C ASP A 230 -2.36 -22.07 2.69
N LYS A 231 -1.78 -22.95 3.52
CA LYS A 231 -1.59 -22.70 4.96
C LYS A 231 -0.72 -21.47 5.19
N GLU A 232 0.38 -21.32 4.45
CA GLU A 232 1.28 -20.18 4.54
C GLU A 232 0.61 -18.86 4.12
N ILE A 233 -0.12 -18.85 3.00
CA ILE A 233 -0.87 -17.67 2.56
C ILE A 233 -1.91 -17.26 3.62
N ARG A 234 -2.63 -18.23 4.22
CA ARG A 234 -3.58 -17.93 5.29
C ARG A 234 -2.90 -17.34 6.52
N GLN A 235 -1.77 -17.87 6.96
CA GLN A 235 -1.01 -17.33 8.09
C GLN A 235 -0.55 -15.89 7.80
N LEU A 236 -0.02 -15.64 6.61
CA LEU A 236 0.44 -14.33 6.18
C LEU A 236 -0.69 -13.29 6.12
N ILE A 237 -1.85 -13.66 5.55
CA ILE A 237 -3.05 -12.81 5.50
C ILE A 237 -3.55 -12.50 6.91
N ASN A 238 -3.62 -13.51 7.78
CA ASN A 238 -4.08 -13.33 9.16
C ASN A 238 -3.17 -12.38 9.93
N TYR A 239 -1.85 -12.53 9.79
CA TYR A 239 -0.89 -11.62 10.38
C TYR A 239 -1.06 -10.18 9.84
N LEU A 240 -1.04 -9.97 8.53
CA LEU A 240 -1.15 -8.61 7.97
C LEU A 240 -2.50 -7.95 8.27
N THR A 241 -3.58 -8.74 8.35
CA THR A 241 -4.89 -8.24 8.77
C THR A 241 -4.90 -7.84 10.25
N SER A 242 -4.11 -8.47 11.12
CA SER A 242 -4.02 -8.06 12.53
C SER A 242 -3.23 -6.76 12.74
N GLN A 243 -2.48 -6.30 11.75
CA GLN A 243 -1.67 -5.07 11.80
C GLN A 243 -2.41 -3.81 11.33
N THR A 244 -3.68 -3.91 10.92
CA THR A 244 -4.47 -2.79 10.41
C THR A 244 -5.95 -2.96 10.71
N THR A 245 -6.72 -1.87 10.70
CA THR A 245 -8.18 -1.95 10.87
C THR A 245 -8.90 -2.40 9.59
N TRP A 246 -8.30 -2.14 8.42
CA TRP A 246 -8.87 -2.49 7.12
C TRP A 246 -8.40 -3.85 6.62
N SER A 247 -9.33 -4.62 6.05
CA SER A 247 -9.01 -5.92 5.47
C SER A 247 -7.96 -5.82 4.35
N THR A 248 -6.88 -6.57 4.49
CA THR A 248 -5.85 -6.72 3.44
C THR A 248 -6.16 -7.88 2.49
N ARG A 249 -7.18 -8.69 2.79
CA ARG A 249 -7.51 -9.95 2.08
C ARG A 249 -7.61 -9.78 0.57
N GLU A 250 -8.21 -8.68 0.11
CA GLU A 250 -8.40 -8.45 -1.32
C GLU A 250 -7.08 -8.40 -2.10
N LYS A 251 -6.01 -7.90 -1.48
CA LYS A 251 -4.66 -7.82 -2.08
C LYS A 251 -4.05 -9.20 -2.32
N PHE A 252 -4.51 -10.21 -1.58
CA PHE A 252 -4.05 -11.60 -1.67
C PHE A 252 -5.00 -12.48 -2.49
N SER A 253 -6.08 -11.94 -3.05
CA SER A 253 -7.07 -12.71 -3.82
C SER A 253 -6.48 -13.59 -4.92
N ARG A 254 -5.51 -13.08 -5.68
CA ARG A 254 -4.77 -13.86 -6.69
C ARG A 254 -3.97 -15.00 -6.07
N LEU A 255 -3.26 -14.74 -4.97
CA LEU A 255 -2.50 -15.77 -4.25
C LEU A 255 -3.42 -16.86 -3.69
N THR A 256 -4.57 -16.51 -3.12
CA THR A 256 -5.57 -17.48 -2.66
C THR A 256 -6.12 -18.32 -3.83
N GLN A 257 -6.34 -17.72 -5.01
CA GLN A 257 -6.73 -18.49 -6.19
C GLN A 257 -5.61 -19.42 -6.67
N ILE A 258 -4.36 -18.97 -6.61
CA ILE A 258 -3.19 -19.80 -6.91
C ILE A 258 -3.08 -20.99 -5.93
N SER A 259 -3.29 -20.78 -4.62
CA SER A 259 -3.24 -21.87 -3.64
C SER A 259 -4.34 -22.90 -3.86
N ILE A 260 -5.56 -22.47 -4.21
CA ILE A 260 -6.65 -23.37 -4.58
C ILE A 260 -6.26 -24.23 -5.79
N LEU A 261 -5.75 -23.62 -6.86
CA LEU A 261 -5.33 -24.34 -8.07
C LEU A 261 -4.22 -25.35 -7.80
N LEU A 262 -3.24 -25.00 -6.97
CA LEU A 262 -2.15 -25.88 -6.60
C LEU A 262 -2.57 -26.97 -5.60
N GLY A 263 -3.66 -26.77 -4.86
CA GLY A 263 -4.23 -27.71 -3.90
C GLY A 263 -5.18 -28.74 -4.50
N LEU A 264 -5.59 -28.61 -5.78
CA LEU A 264 -6.53 -29.51 -6.43
C LEU A 264 -6.05 -30.97 -6.38
N GLU A 265 -6.97 -31.90 -6.14
CA GLU A 265 -6.68 -33.33 -6.20
C GLU A 265 -6.42 -33.78 -7.63
N ASN A 266 -7.21 -33.26 -8.58
CA ASN A 266 -7.12 -33.55 -10.00
C ASN A 266 -7.71 -32.39 -10.82
N LEU A 267 -7.47 -32.40 -12.13
CA LEU A 267 -7.91 -31.32 -13.03
C LEU A 267 -9.45 -31.19 -13.14
N MET A 268 -10.21 -32.23 -12.82
CA MET A 268 -11.68 -32.17 -12.92
C MET A 268 -12.29 -31.33 -11.80
N GLU A 269 -11.66 -31.31 -10.62
CA GLU A 269 -12.08 -30.51 -9.47
C GLU A 269 -12.12 -29.01 -9.81
N LEU A 270 -11.28 -28.55 -10.76
CA LEU A 270 -11.32 -27.16 -11.25
C LEU A 270 -12.71 -26.74 -11.74
N PHE A 271 -13.45 -27.66 -12.38
CA PHE A 271 -14.77 -27.34 -12.92
C PHE A 271 -15.83 -27.10 -11.84
N GLU A 272 -15.62 -27.60 -10.62
CA GLU A 272 -16.47 -27.28 -9.47
C GLU A 272 -16.36 -25.80 -9.09
N TYR A 273 -15.16 -25.22 -9.26
CA TYR A 273 -14.92 -23.79 -9.03
C TYR A 273 -15.20 -22.92 -10.25
N TRP A 274 -15.02 -23.44 -11.47
CA TRP A 274 -15.18 -22.69 -12.73
C TRP A 274 -16.64 -22.51 -13.14
N ASN A 275 -17.45 -23.57 -13.01
CA ASN A 275 -18.84 -23.59 -13.51
C ASN A 275 -19.89 -23.32 -12.42
N SER A 276 -19.48 -23.09 -11.17
CA SER A 276 -20.43 -22.89 -10.08
C SER A 276 -21.10 -21.50 -10.17
N PRO A 277 -22.42 -21.39 -10.00
CA PRO A 277 -23.11 -20.10 -9.91
C PRO A 277 -22.76 -19.33 -8.61
N LEU A 278 -22.14 -20.00 -7.62
CA LEU A 278 -21.54 -19.40 -6.44
C LEU A 278 -20.01 -19.26 -6.59
N ALA A 279 -19.50 -19.36 -7.81
CA ALA A 279 -18.07 -19.43 -8.09
C ALA A 279 -17.30 -18.22 -7.54
N ILE A 280 -16.09 -18.52 -7.12
CA ILE A 280 -15.04 -17.55 -6.86
C ILE A 280 -14.96 -16.60 -8.06
N THR A 281 -14.98 -15.29 -7.82
CA THR A 281 -14.70 -14.32 -8.87
C THR A 281 -13.22 -14.39 -9.25
N TRP A 282 -12.93 -15.11 -10.33
CA TRP A 282 -11.57 -15.30 -10.84
C TRP A 282 -10.91 -13.97 -11.19
N ARG A 283 -9.70 -13.75 -10.63
CA ARG A 283 -8.81 -12.63 -10.96
C ARG A 283 -7.60 -13.08 -11.78
N LEU A 284 -7.50 -14.38 -12.02
CA LEU A 284 -6.56 -15.00 -12.94
C LEU A 284 -7.25 -15.17 -14.29
N THR A 285 -6.54 -14.83 -15.37
CA THR A 285 -6.97 -15.14 -16.73
C THR A 285 -6.87 -16.64 -17.00
N PRO A 286 -7.59 -17.20 -17.99
CA PRO A 286 -7.45 -18.60 -18.38
C PRO A 286 -6.01 -19.03 -18.69
N ASN A 287 -5.19 -18.12 -19.21
CA ASN A 287 -3.76 -18.39 -19.46
C ASN A 287 -2.95 -18.48 -18.17
N GLU A 288 -3.19 -17.59 -17.22
CA GLU A 288 -2.55 -17.64 -15.89
C GLU A 288 -2.96 -18.89 -15.12
N ILE A 289 -4.24 -19.30 -15.18
CA ILE A 289 -4.70 -20.56 -14.57
C ILE A 289 -3.91 -21.74 -15.12
N ARG A 290 -3.77 -21.84 -16.45
CA ARG A 290 -2.94 -22.89 -17.07
C ARG A 290 -1.49 -22.82 -16.62
N GLN A 291 -0.89 -21.63 -16.52
CA GLN A 291 0.48 -21.47 -16.03
C GLN A 291 0.65 -21.95 -14.59
N VAL A 292 -0.32 -21.66 -13.71
CA VAL A 292 -0.32 -22.12 -12.31
C VAL A 292 -0.45 -23.64 -12.24
N LEU A 293 -1.39 -24.23 -12.99
CA LEU A 293 -1.58 -25.69 -13.02
C LEU A 293 -0.33 -26.42 -13.54
N LEU A 294 0.44 -25.81 -14.44
CA LEU A 294 1.72 -26.36 -14.92
C LEU A 294 2.85 -26.32 -13.87
N LEU A 295 2.65 -25.66 -12.73
CA LEU A 295 3.60 -25.75 -11.61
C LEU A 295 3.45 -27.06 -10.82
N ARG A 296 2.34 -27.79 -10.99
CA ARG A 296 2.11 -29.13 -10.41
C ARG A 296 2.80 -30.19 -11.25
N GLU A 297 3.70 -30.96 -10.62
CA GLU A 297 4.52 -31.93 -11.36
C GLU A 297 3.75 -33.17 -11.86
N ASP A 298 2.63 -33.48 -11.22
CA ASP A 298 1.77 -34.61 -11.54
C ASP A 298 0.72 -34.30 -12.62
N PHE A 299 0.50 -33.02 -12.94
CA PHE A 299 -0.43 -32.62 -14.00
C PHE A 299 0.25 -32.63 -15.37
N LYS A 300 -0.30 -33.40 -16.31
CA LYS A 300 0.28 -33.49 -17.65
C LYS A 300 0.01 -32.22 -18.45
N ALA A 301 1.06 -31.69 -19.08
CA ALA A 301 0.96 -30.45 -19.83
C ALA A 301 -0.07 -30.49 -20.97
N GLU A 302 -0.27 -31.64 -21.62
CA GLU A 302 -1.28 -31.82 -22.67
C GLU A 302 -2.70 -31.71 -22.12
N GLU A 303 -2.97 -32.32 -20.96
CA GLU A 303 -4.27 -32.28 -20.29
C GLU A 303 -4.61 -30.84 -19.87
N VAL A 304 -3.63 -30.11 -19.31
CA VAL A 304 -3.79 -28.70 -18.91
C VAL A 304 -4.08 -27.80 -20.13
N ARG A 305 -3.39 -28.01 -21.26
CA ARG A 305 -3.64 -27.24 -22.49
C ARG A 305 -5.04 -27.47 -23.07
N ASN A 306 -5.56 -28.68 -22.93
CA ASN A 306 -6.87 -29.07 -23.46
C ASN A 306 -8.06 -28.64 -22.58
N LEU A 307 -7.81 -28.00 -21.42
CA LEU A 307 -8.87 -27.45 -20.57
C LEU A 307 -9.67 -26.36 -21.29
N LYS A 308 -10.99 -26.49 -21.27
CA LYS A 308 -11.96 -25.50 -21.77
C LYS A 308 -12.35 -24.55 -20.64
N LEU A 309 -11.55 -23.51 -20.47
CA LEU A 309 -11.74 -22.41 -19.53
C LEU A 309 -12.34 -21.21 -20.27
#